data_AF-A0A8K0X9C1-F1
#
_entry.id   AF-A0A8K0X9C1-F1
#
_cell.length_a   1.000
_cell.length_b   1.000
_cell.length_c   1.000
_cell.angle_alpha   90.00
_cell.angle_beta   90.00
_cell.angle_gamma   90.00
#
_symmetry.space_group_name_H-M   'P 1'
#
loop_
_entity.id
_entity.type
_entity.pdbx_description
1 polymer ?
#
loop_
_entity_poly.entity_id
_entity_poly.type
_entity_poly.pdbx_seq_one_letter_code
_entity_poly.pdbx_strand_id
1 'polypeptide(L)'
;MSRAFKHMLLCLGFAVGLSLQQLVILPTDTMDSYEHPFAIELGGAYVAEVESNFEGQIPARIGPNPAIFTLKNGRLSSGPWAMGRALMEDKSAHPKKVYWFNETTPAERGIPDPTWRDYHSVTAQQTGESIKLLFSYAGGLIVKNGDQVFADLNERDESKVVVMIKS
;
A
#
# COMPACT_ATOMS: atom_id res chain seq x y z
N MET A 1 -12.84 24.99 67.55
CA MET A 1 -12.80 23.77 68.40
C MET A 1 -14.18 23.13 68.38
N SER A 2 -14.43 21.83 68.27
CA SER A 2 -13.71 20.62 67.85
C SER A 2 -14.84 19.62 67.55
N ARG A 3 -14.67 18.82 66.49
CA ARG A 3 -15.68 17.91 65.92
C ARG A 3 -15.93 16.70 66.82
N ALA A 4 -17.20 16.33 66.95
CA ALA A 4 -17.65 15.02 67.40
C ALA A 4 -17.37 13.97 66.32
N PHE A 5 -16.86 12.81 66.73
CA PHE A 5 -16.64 11.66 65.86
C PHE A 5 -17.26 10.43 66.50
N LYS A 6 -18.28 9.91 65.85
CA LYS A 6 -18.71 8.50 65.82
C LYS A 6 -19.89 8.47 64.85
N HIS A 7 -19.77 7.74 63.76
CA HIS A 7 -20.72 6.71 63.33
C HIS A 7 -20.14 5.97 62.11
N MET A 8 -20.27 4.66 62.21
CA MET A 8 -19.91 3.58 61.31
C MET A 8 -20.90 3.52 60.15
N LEU A 9 -20.44 3.45 58.89
CA LEU A 9 -21.20 2.79 57.81
C LEU A 9 -20.32 2.44 56.59
N LEU A 10 -20.06 1.13 56.47
CA LEU A 10 -20.05 0.30 55.26
C LEU A 10 -19.90 1.03 53.90
N CYS A 11 -18.68 1.05 53.34
CA CYS A 11 -18.47 1.35 51.92
C CYS A 11 -18.75 0.10 51.08
N LEU A 12 -19.95 -0.03 50.52
CA LEU A 12 -20.22 -0.88 49.36
C LEU A 12 -20.65 0.01 48.20
N GLY A 13 -19.81 0.08 47.17
CA GLY A 13 -20.09 0.86 45.97
C GLY A 13 -18.83 1.03 45.12
N PHE A 14 -18.21 -0.08 44.69
CA PHE A 14 -17.21 -0.04 43.62
C PHE A 14 -17.95 0.29 42.32
N ALA A 15 -18.00 1.57 41.96
CA ALA A 15 -18.30 1.99 40.60
C ALA A 15 -17.11 1.57 39.74
N VAL A 16 -17.20 0.40 39.10
CA VAL A 16 -16.32 0.03 38.00
C VAL A 16 -16.70 0.95 36.84
N GLY A 17 -16.07 2.12 36.80
CA GLY A 17 -16.09 2.99 35.66
C GLY A 17 -15.46 2.25 34.49
N LEU A 18 -16.31 1.68 33.63
CA LEU A 18 -15.91 1.27 32.29
C LEU A 18 -15.53 2.56 31.56
N SER A 19 -14.25 2.93 31.63
CA SER A 19 -13.69 3.94 30.73
C SER A 19 -13.76 3.34 29.33
N LEU A 20 -14.83 3.68 28.62
CA LEU A 20 -14.93 3.50 27.20
C LEU A 20 -13.90 4.46 26.60
N GLN A 21 -12.63 4.02 26.50
CA GLN A 21 -11.70 4.69 25.61
C GLN A 21 -12.27 4.50 24.21
N GLN A 22 -13.00 5.51 23.74
CA GLN A 22 -13.41 5.60 22.36
C GLN A 22 -12.13 5.46 21.54
N LEU A 23 -12.03 4.34 20.83
CA LEU A 23 -11.05 4.19 19.76
C LEU A 23 -11.41 5.26 18.73
N VAL A 24 -10.73 6.41 18.81
CA VAL A 24 -10.77 7.41 17.76
C VAL A 24 -10.09 6.74 16.57
N ILE A 25 -10.88 6.15 15.68
CA ILE A 25 -10.42 5.76 14.36
C ILE A 25 -10.18 7.08 13.64
N LEU A 26 -8.95 7.60 13.73
CA LEU A 26 -8.53 8.70 12.88
C LEU A 26 -8.72 8.21 11.43
N PRO A 27 -9.44 8.95 10.58
CA PRO A 27 -9.46 8.62 9.16
C PRO A 27 -8.00 8.60 8.71
N THR A 28 -7.53 7.43 8.30
CA THR A 28 -6.23 7.34 7.65
C THR A 28 -6.44 8.01 6.30
N ASP A 29 -5.92 9.22 6.15
CA ASP A 29 -6.08 9.99 4.92
C ASP A 29 -5.38 9.23 3.79
N THR A 30 -6.17 8.44 3.06
CA THR A 30 -5.72 7.69 1.90
C THR A 30 -5.85 8.60 0.68
N MET A 31 -4.72 8.90 0.04
CA MET A 31 -4.67 9.68 -1.19
C MET A 31 -4.55 8.75 -2.40
N ASP A 32 -5.10 9.17 -3.53
CA ASP A 32 -4.95 8.48 -4.82
C ASP A 32 -3.94 9.17 -5.74
N SER A 33 -3.37 10.29 -5.30
CA SER A 33 -2.43 11.11 -6.04
C SER A 33 -1.33 11.60 -5.10
N TYR A 34 -0.09 11.61 -5.59
CA TYR A 34 1.08 12.10 -4.88
C TYR A 34 1.97 12.86 -5.87
N GLU A 35 2.23 14.13 -5.56
CA GLU A 35 2.81 15.09 -6.52
C GLU A 35 4.30 14.85 -6.81
N HIS A 36 5.02 14.19 -5.89
CA HIS A 36 6.46 14.00 -6.03
C HIS A 36 6.78 12.64 -6.64
N PRO A 37 7.63 12.56 -7.67
CA PRO A 37 8.13 11.29 -8.16
C PRO A 37 8.95 10.56 -7.08
N PHE A 38 8.90 9.24 -7.06
CA PHE A 38 9.60 8.44 -6.06
C PHE A 38 10.05 7.08 -6.57
N ALA A 39 10.98 6.44 -5.86
CA ALA A 39 11.34 5.05 -6.09
C ALA A 39 10.79 4.17 -4.95
N ILE A 40 10.43 2.92 -5.28
CA ILE A 40 9.97 1.93 -4.31
C ILE A 40 11.15 1.03 -3.96
N GLU A 41 11.53 1.01 -2.69
CA GLU A 41 12.61 0.18 -2.17
C GLU A 41 12.04 -1.00 -1.38
N LEU A 42 12.59 -2.19 -1.57
CA LEU A 42 12.20 -3.42 -0.88
C LEU A 42 13.47 -4.13 -0.43
N GLY A 43 13.78 -4.00 0.87
CA GLY A 43 14.91 -4.71 1.47
C GLY A 43 16.28 -4.31 0.92
N GLY A 44 16.50 -3.02 0.62
CA GLY A 44 17.77 -2.52 0.09
C GLY A 44 17.92 -2.61 -1.43
N ALA A 45 16.94 -3.17 -2.13
CA ALA A 45 16.86 -3.18 -3.59
C ALA A 45 15.64 -2.38 -4.05
N TYR A 46 15.63 -1.93 -5.31
CA TYR A 46 14.53 -1.14 -5.85
C TYR A 46 13.66 -1.97 -6.78
N VAL A 47 12.37 -1.66 -6.86
CA VAL A 47 11.52 -2.16 -7.94
C VAL A 47 12.11 -1.67 -9.27
N ALA A 48 12.42 -2.61 -10.15
CA ALA A 48 13.13 -2.35 -11.39
C ALA A 48 12.21 -1.82 -12.49
N GLU A 49 12.74 -0.93 -13.33
CA GLU A 49 12.06 -0.50 -14.55
C GLU A 49 11.86 -1.64 -15.54
N VAL A 50 10.92 -1.46 -16.48
CA VAL A 50 10.62 -2.43 -17.52
C VAL A 50 11.43 -2.12 -18.79
N GLU A 51 12.45 -2.93 -19.05
CA GLU A 51 13.19 -2.92 -20.32
C GLU A 51 12.54 -3.90 -21.33
N SER A 52 11.25 -3.73 -21.60
CA SER A 52 10.51 -4.61 -22.52
C SER A 52 9.55 -3.81 -23.38
N ASN A 53 9.29 -4.32 -24.59
CA ASN A 53 8.21 -3.88 -25.48
C ASN A 53 7.03 -4.87 -25.48
N PHE A 54 6.97 -5.79 -24.52
CA PHE A 54 5.93 -6.80 -24.44
C PHE A 54 4.55 -6.16 -24.25
N GLU A 55 3.55 -6.69 -24.94
CA GLU A 55 2.19 -6.14 -24.97
C GLU A 55 1.26 -6.76 -23.90
N GLY A 56 1.82 -7.39 -22.87
CA GLY A 56 1.03 -8.00 -21.81
C GLY A 56 1.48 -7.57 -20.41
N GLN A 57 1.06 -8.35 -19.42
CA GLN A 57 1.45 -8.11 -18.03
C GLN A 57 2.81 -8.76 -17.73
N ILE A 58 3.74 -7.98 -17.17
CA ILE A 58 5.06 -8.47 -16.77
C ILE A 58 5.12 -8.48 -15.24
N PRO A 59 5.45 -9.60 -14.57
CA PRO A 59 5.62 -9.58 -13.12
C PRO A 59 6.66 -8.55 -12.69
N ALA A 60 6.30 -7.71 -11.71
CA ALA A 60 7.22 -6.74 -11.14
C ALA A 60 8.36 -7.47 -10.40
N ARG A 61 9.57 -6.92 -10.51
CA ARG A 61 10.78 -7.49 -9.93
C ARG A 61 11.62 -6.40 -9.27
N ILE A 62 12.46 -6.77 -8.33
CA ILE A 62 13.55 -5.91 -7.85
C ILE A 62 14.77 -6.01 -8.78
N GLY A 63 15.57 -4.95 -8.86
CA GLY A 63 16.77 -4.92 -9.71
C GLY A 63 17.62 -3.66 -9.54
N PRO A 64 18.71 -3.56 -10.33
CA PRO A 64 19.71 -2.49 -10.19
C PRO A 64 19.24 -1.13 -10.74
N ASN A 65 18.31 -1.12 -11.69
CA ASN A 65 17.80 0.08 -12.36
C ASN A 65 16.43 0.46 -11.76
N PRO A 66 16.35 1.41 -10.80
CA PRO A 66 15.11 1.74 -10.11
C PRO A 66 14.10 2.40 -11.05
N ALA A 67 12.86 1.90 -11.04
CA ALA A 67 11.74 2.61 -11.63
C ALA A 67 11.43 3.89 -10.84
N ILE A 68 11.20 4.99 -11.57
CA ILE A 68 10.71 6.25 -11.00
C ILE A 68 9.21 6.33 -11.22
N PHE A 69 8.47 6.33 -10.12
CA PHE A 69 7.01 6.29 -10.10
C PHE A 69 6.41 7.67 -9.89
N THR A 70 5.23 7.87 -10.48
CA THR A 70 4.26 8.88 -10.08
C THR A 70 2.96 8.19 -9.68
N LEU A 71 2.23 8.77 -8.73
CA LEU A 71 0.90 8.31 -8.35
C LEU A 71 -0.12 9.40 -8.72
N LYS A 72 -1.08 9.09 -9.59
CA LYS A 72 -2.11 10.04 -10.00
C LYS A 72 -3.43 9.33 -10.27
N ASN A 73 -4.52 9.78 -9.62
CA ASN A 73 -5.85 9.20 -9.76
C ASN A 73 -5.87 7.66 -9.60
N GLY A 74 -5.07 7.16 -8.65
CA GLY A 74 -4.93 5.74 -8.35
C GLY A 74 -4.05 4.94 -9.31
N ARG A 75 -3.42 5.60 -10.30
CA ARG A 75 -2.47 4.98 -11.23
C ARG A 75 -1.04 5.22 -10.77
N LEU A 76 -0.33 4.13 -10.50
CA LEU A 76 1.07 4.12 -10.13
C LEU A 76 1.90 3.86 -11.39
N SER A 77 2.38 4.91 -12.04
CA SER A 77 2.98 4.82 -13.38
C SER A 77 4.48 5.12 -13.38
N SER A 78 5.22 4.48 -14.30
CA SER A 78 6.62 4.75 -14.62
C SER A 78 6.80 4.65 -16.14
N GLY A 79 7.00 5.80 -16.79
CA GLY A 79 7.06 5.87 -18.26
C GLY A 79 5.75 5.35 -18.91
N PRO A 80 5.83 4.42 -19.88
CA PRO A 80 4.66 3.86 -20.56
C PRO A 80 4.00 2.70 -19.78
N TRP A 81 4.39 2.45 -18.54
CA TRP A 81 3.93 1.33 -17.74
C TRP A 81 3.24 1.82 -16.47
N ALA A 82 2.22 1.09 -16.02
CA ALA A 82 1.69 1.19 -14.67
C ALA A 82 1.91 -0.10 -13.89
N MET A 83 1.99 0.03 -12.57
CA MET A 83 2.19 -1.09 -11.67
C MET A 83 0.97 -1.28 -10.76
N GLY A 84 0.49 -2.51 -10.66
CA GLY A 84 -0.70 -2.81 -9.86
C GLY A 84 -0.94 -4.31 -9.69
N ARG A 85 -2.09 -4.62 -9.10
CA ARG A 85 -2.64 -5.99 -9.03
C ARG A 85 -3.69 -6.15 -10.12
N ALA A 86 -3.69 -7.31 -10.77
CA ALA A 86 -4.72 -7.63 -11.76
C ALA A 86 -6.12 -7.65 -11.10
N LEU A 87 -7.16 -7.25 -11.82
CA LEU A 87 -8.54 -7.35 -11.29
C LEU A 87 -9.02 -8.79 -11.08
N MET A 88 -8.50 -9.72 -11.89
CA MET A 88 -8.84 -11.14 -11.80
C MET A 88 -7.74 -11.90 -11.09
N GLU A 89 -8.02 -12.30 -9.85
CA GLU A 89 -7.12 -13.09 -9.01
C GLU A 89 -7.90 -14.25 -8.37
N ASP A 90 -7.19 -15.27 -7.91
CA ASP A 90 -7.80 -16.27 -7.04
C ASP A 90 -8.27 -15.63 -5.71
N LYS A 91 -9.24 -16.26 -5.04
CA LYS A 91 -9.84 -15.74 -3.80
C LYS A 91 -9.03 -16.03 -2.52
N SER A 92 -7.82 -16.57 -2.63
CA SER A 92 -7.01 -16.84 -1.45
C SER A 92 -6.45 -15.55 -0.83
N ALA A 93 -6.15 -15.59 0.47
CA ALA A 93 -5.44 -14.53 1.16
C ALA A 93 -3.90 -14.63 0.98
N HIS A 94 -3.40 -15.43 0.04
CA HIS A 94 -1.97 -15.48 -0.22
C HIS A 94 -1.47 -14.18 -0.85
N PRO A 95 -0.18 -13.84 -0.68
CA PRO A 95 0.41 -12.70 -1.38
C PRO A 95 0.13 -12.75 -2.88
N LYS A 96 -0.24 -11.60 -3.44
CA LYS A 96 -0.66 -11.48 -4.83
C LYS A 96 0.45 -10.88 -5.67
N LYS A 97 0.64 -11.40 -6.89
CA LYS A 97 1.65 -10.87 -7.79
C LYS A 97 1.32 -9.43 -8.15
N VAL A 98 2.33 -8.59 -8.12
CA VAL A 98 2.26 -7.25 -8.70
C VAL A 98 2.79 -7.33 -10.12
N TYR A 99 2.13 -6.66 -11.05
CA TYR A 99 2.49 -6.66 -12.46
C TYR A 99 2.67 -5.24 -12.97
N TRP A 100 3.49 -5.15 -14.01
CA TRP A 100 3.56 -4.05 -14.94
C TRP A 100 2.52 -4.22 -16.04
N PHE A 101 1.75 -3.18 -16.29
CA PHE A 101 0.72 -3.07 -17.30
C PHE A 101 1.15 -2.00 -18.29
N ASN A 102 1.33 -2.36 -19.56
CA ASN A 102 1.66 -1.38 -20.59
C ASN A 102 0.46 -0.43 -20.77
N GLU A 103 0.67 0.89 -20.73
CA GLU A 103 -0.37 1.93 -20.82
C GLU A 103 -0.38 2.70 -22.15
N THR A 104 0.58 2.51 -23.05
CA THR A 104 0.60 3.13 -24.41
C THR A 104 -0.67 2.80 -25.20
N THR A 105 -1.42 3.74 -25.74
CA THR A 105 -2.79 3.42 -26.15
C THR A 105 -2.87 2.43 -27.32
N PRO A 106 -3.92 1.61 -27.39
CA PRO A 106 -4.19 0.75 -28.56
C PRO A 106 -4.37 1.59 -29.83
N ALA A 107 -4.91 2.81 -29.72
CA ALA A 107 -5.05 3.77 -30.82
C ALA A 107 -3.70 4.30 -31.33
N GLU A 108 -2.71 4.51 -30.45
CA GLU A 108 -1.32 4.81 -30.85
C GLU A 108 -0.65 3.63 -31.60
N ARG A 109 -1.26 2.44 -31.59
CA ARG A 109 -0.70 1.20 -32.15
C ARG A 109 -1.60 0.46 -33.16
N GLY A 110 -2.81 0.96 -33.43
CA GLY A 110 -3.78 0.37 -34.37
C GLY A 110 -4.47 -0.92 -33.90
N ILE A 111 -4.59 -1.18 -32.59
CA ILE A 111 -5.15 -2.42 -32.01
C ILE A 111 -6.45 -2.10 -31.22
N PRO A 112 -7.46 -2.99 -31.15
CA PRO A 112 -8.61 -2.84 -30.25
C PRO A 112 -8.20 -2.79 -28.77
N ASP A 113 -8.98 -2.11 -27.93
CA ASP A 113 -8.64 -1.93 -26.51
C ASP A 113 -8.57 -3.27 -25.75
N PRO A 114 -7.39 -3.65 -25.23
CA PRO A 114 -7.27 -4.91 -24.54
C PRO A 114 -7.71 -4.81 -23.08
N THR A 115 -8.57 -5.74 -22.68
CA THR A 115 -9.06 -5.92 -21.30
C THR A 115 -7.97 -6.25 -20.27
N TRP A 116 -6.74 -6.57 -20.70
CA TRP A 116 -5.62 -6.86 -19.79
C TRP A 116 -5.04 -5.62 -19.10
N ARG A 117 -5.51 -4.40 -19.45
CA ARG A 117 -5.10 -3.12 -18.85
C ARG A 117 -5.80 -2.80 -17.53
N ASP A 118 -6.78 -3.60 -17.14
CA ASP A 118 -7.51 -3.35 -15.92
C ASP A 118 -6.75 -3.92 -14.72
N TYR A 119 -6.39 -3.01 -13.81
CA TYR A 119 -5.75 -3.32 -12.54
C TYR A 119 -6.42 -2.53 -11.42
N HIS A 120 -6.29 -3.02 -10.18
CA HIS A 120 -6.79 -2.30 -9.02
C HIS A 120 -6.00 -1.01 -8.81
N SER A 121 -6.72 0.08 -8.51
CA SER A 121 -6.10 1.35 -8.10
C SER A 121 -5.16 1.14 -6.91
N VAL A 122 -4.05 1.88 -6.94
CA VAL A 122 -3.11 2.01 -5.84
C VAL A 122 -3.43 3.28 -5.07
N THR A 123 -3.46 3.22 -3.74
CA THR A 123 -3.56 4.42 -2.90
C THR A 123 -2.30 4.59 -2.07
N ALA A 124 -2.12 5.76 -1.47
CA ALA A 124 -1.02 6.04 -0.56
C ALA A 124 -1.56 6.55 0.78
N GLN A 125 -0.83 6.27 1.85
CA GLN A 125 -1.02 6.86 3.18
C GLN A 125 0.27 7.56 3.59
N GLN A 126 0.20 8.85 3.90
CA GLN A 126 1.37 9.59 4.36
C GLN A 126 1.65 9.30 5.84
N THR A 127 2.89 8.91 6.14
CA THR A 127 3.38 8.64 7.49
C THR A 127 4.66 9.45 7.71
N GLY A 128 4.50 10.67 8.24
CA GLY A 128 5.60 11.63 8.36
C GLY A 128 6.18 11.99 6.99
N GLU A 129 7.46 11.65 6.78
CA GLU A 129 8.19 11.86 5.53
C GLU A 129 8.13 10.65 4.57
N SER A 130 7.43 9.58 4.94
CA SER A 130 7.27 8.40 4.09
C SER A 130 5.84 8.30 3.58
N ILE A 131 5.63 7.60 2.47
CA ILE A 131 4.30 7.17 2.05
C ILE A 131 4.24 5.64 2.05
N LYS A 132 3.10 5.11 2.48
CA LYS A 132 2.74 3.70 2.40
C LYS A 132 1.82 3.49 1.23
N LEU A 133 2.25 2.71 0.24
CA LEU A 133 1.40 2.33 -0.89
C LEU A 133 0.48 1.18 -0.48
N LEU A 134 -0.75 1.21 -0.97
CA LEU A 134 -1.75 0.17 -0.78
C LEU A 134 -2.20 -0.38 -2.13
N PHE A 135 -1.94 -1.66 -2.36
CA PHE A 135 -2.32 -2.37 -3.58
C PHE A 135 -3.66 -3.08 -3.35
N SER A 136 -4.78 -2.35 -3.49
CA SER A 136 -6.12 -2.84 -3.14
C SER A 136 -6.17 -3.41 -1.71
N TYR A 137 -6.04 -2.50 -0.74
CA TYR A 137 -6.00 -2.77 0.72
C TYR A 137 -4.78 -3.55 1.23
N ALA A 138 -3.93 -4.07 0.37
CA ALA A 138 -2.66 -4.68 0.75
C ALA A 138 -1.64 -3.58 1.07
N GLY A 139 -1.36 -3.33 2.34
CA GLY A 139 -0.46 -2.27 2.77
C GLY A 139 1.04 -2.59 2.66
N GLY A 140 1.40 -3.79 2.21
CA GLY A 140 2.79 -4.24 2.16
C GLY A 140 3.17 -4.82 0.81
N LEU A 141 4.42 -4.60 0.43
CA LEU A 141 5.08 -5.33 -0.65
C LEU A 141 6.16 -6.24 -0.04
N ILE A 142 6.30 -7.43 -0.63
CA ILE A 142 7.31 -8.43 -0.27
C ILE A 142 7.97 -8.97 -1.53
N VAL A 143 9.20 -9.47 -1.39
CA VAL A 143 9.92 -10.15 -2.46
C VAL A 143 9.83 -11.66 -2.25
N LYS A 144 9.44 -12.41 -3.29
CA LYS A 144 9.43 -13.87 -3.30
C LYS A 144 10.11 -14.40 -4.54
N ASN A 145 10.46 -15.69 -4.54
CA ASN A 145 11.07 -16.38 -5.68
C ASN A 145 12.36 -15.70 -6.18
N GLY A 146 13.15 -15.15 -5.26
CA GLY A 146 14.40 -14.45 -5.56
C GLY A 146 14.22 -12.96 -5.77
N ASP A 147 13.37 -12.55 -6.72
CA ASP A 147 13.28 -11.16 -7.17
C ASP A 147 11.86 -10.65 -7.46
N GLN A 148 10.83 -11.49 -7.42
CA GLN A 148 9.47 -11.12 -7.80
C GLN A 148 8.76 -10.37 -6.68
N VAL A 149 8.06 -9.30 -7.03
CA VAL A 149 7.32 -8.43 -6.09
C VAL A 149 5.88 -8.92 -5.94
N PHE A 150 5.44 -9.03 -4.70
CA PHE A 150 4.08 -9.42 -4.33
C PHE A 150 3.49 -8.41 -3.34
N ALA A 151 2.19 -8.16 -3.45
CA ALA A 151 1.40 -7.48 -2.44
C ALA A 151 1.03 -8.47 -1.33
N ASP A 152 1.41 -8.17 -0.09
CA ASP A 152 1.09 -9.00 1.06
C ASP A 152 -0.30 -8.65 1.61
N LEU A 153 -1.24 -9.58 1.41
CA LEU A 153 -2.61 -9.44 1.91
C LEU A 153 -2.74 -9.72 3.41
N ASN A 154 -1.73 -10.31 4.04
CA ASN A 154 -1.78 -10.66 5.47
C ASN A 154 -1.03 -9.67 6.35
N GLU A 155 -0.42 -8.64 5.76
CA GLU A 155 0.39 -7.61 6.42
C GLU A 155 1.33 -8.19 7.50
N ARG A 156 2.01 -9.29 7.21
CA ARG A 156 2.96 -9.89 8.17
C ARG A 156 4.22 -9.03 8.24
N ASP A 157 4.96 -9.16 9.35
CA ASP A 157 6.14 -8.34 9.73
C ASP A 157 7.25 -8.19 8.65
N GLU A 158 7.21 -8.96 7.57
CA GLU A 158 8.13 -8.88 6.42
C GLU A 158 7.73 -7.79 5.40
N SER A 159 6.52 -7.25 5.50
CA SER A 159 6.01 -6.16 4.66
C SER A 159 6.78 -4.87 4.90
N LYS A 160 7.63 -4.48 3.95
CA LYS A 160 8.39 -3.24 4.04
C LYS A 160 7.65 -2.12 3.32
N VAL A 161 7.22 -1.13 4.10
CA VAL A 161 6.85 0.19 3.58
C VAL A 161 8.14 0.94 3.31
N VAL A 162 8.50 1.14 2.05
CA VAL A 162 9.57 2.08 1.72
C VAL A 162 9.19 2.86 0.49
N VAL A 163 9.01 4.16 0.70
CA VAL A 163 9.08 5.14 -0.37
C VAL A 163 10.18 6.11 0.00
N MET A 164 11.21 6.13 -0.85
CA MET A 164 12.29 7.10 -0.77
C MET A 164 11.83 8.37 -1.45
N ILE A 165 11.64 9.44 -0.68
CA ILE A 165 11.68 10.79 -1.22
C ILE A 165 13.13 11.03 -1.66
N LYS A 166 13.36 11.29 -2.95
CA LYS A 166 14.64 11.84 -3.39
C LYS A 166 14.49 13.33 -3.69
N SER A 167 15.15 14.08 -2.80
CA SER A 167 15.69 15.46 -2.85
C SER A 167 14.87 16.55 -3.52
#